data_AF-A0A2I0DUN9-F1
#
_entry.id   AF-A0A2I0DUN9-F1
#
_cell.length_a   1.000
_cell.length_b   1.000
_cell.length_c   1.000
_cell.angle_alpha   90.00
_cell.angle_beta   90.00
_cell.angle_gamma   90.00
#
_symmetry.space_group_name_H-M   'P 1'
#
loop_
_entity.id
_entity.type
_entity.pdbx_description
1 polymer ?
#
loop_
_entity_poly.entity_id
_entity_poly.type
_entity_poly.pdbx_seq_one_letter_code
_entity_poly.pdbx_strand_id
1 'polypeptide(L)'
;MINYHPNDDMLLEHAKGCLNLAMTTALSAHCELCSICQEKLTTMTQQHAHIALIEEDAAADELETSIDLDDMLNSIMLLTPSSASKRQSKSAIVTVKGHEYQLPNALRQQISGTWNGLGKISRMRLETDSGEARASLLHIEAGGEIPE
;
A
#
# COMPACT_ATOMS: atom_id res chain seq x y z
N MET A 1 22.01 0.99 0.77
CA MET A 1 21.64 2.42 0.71
C MET A 1 20.84 2.63 -0.56
N ILE A 2 19.63 3.16 -0.44
CA ILE A 2 18.76 3.46 -1.59
C ILE A 2 19.13 4.87 -2.05
N ASN A 3 19.47 5.02 -3.33
CA ASN A 3 19.93 6.30 -3.89
C ASN A 3 18.83 7.06 -4.66
N TYR A 4 17.73 6.39 -4.97
CA TYR A 4 16.61 6.95 -5.72
C TYR A 4 15.37 6.94 -4.85
N HIS A 5 14.76 8.11 -4.70
CA HIS A 5 13.58 8.32 -3.87
C HIS A 5 12.42 8.84 -4.74
N PRO A 6 11.16 8.53 -4.37
CA PRO A 6 10.00 9.23 -4.91
C PRO A 6 10.14 10.74 -4.70
N ASN A 7 9.51 11.54 -5.57
CA ASN A 7 9.44 12.97 -5.33
C ASN A 7 8.56 13.27 -4.10
N ASP A 8 8.74 14.46 -3.53
CA ASP A 8 8.00 14.85 -2.33
C ASP A 8 6.49 15.05 -2.60
N ASP A 9 6.09 15.49 -3.80
CA ASP A 9 4.66 15.61 -4.17
C ASP A 9 3.95 14.25 -4.17
N MET A 10 4.59 13.19 -4.65
CA MET A 10 4.05 11.83 -4.64
C MET A 10 3.88 11.31 -3.21
N LEU A 11 4.85 11.60 -2.33
CA LEU A 11 4.75 11.23 -0.91
C LEU A 11 3.63 12.01 -0.21
N LEU A 12 3.43 13.28 -0.59
CA LEU A 12 2.35 14.11 -0.08
C LEU A 12 0.97 13.61 -0.51
N GLU A 13 0.79 13.31 -1.79
CA GLU A 13 -0.46 12.73 -2.30
C GLU A 13 -0.73 11.34 -1.72
N HIS A 14 0.32 10.57 -1.43
CA HIS A 14 0.20 9.32 -0.69
C HIS A 14 -0.27 9.54 0.75
N ALA A 15 0.30 10.52 1.46
CA ALA A 15 -0.10 10.88 2.82
C ALA A 15 -1.56 11.31 2.91
N LYS A 16 -2.06 12.01 1.88
CA LYS A 16 -3.46 12.42 1.75
C LYS A 16 -4.42 11.29 1.32
N GLY A 17 -3.89 10.17 0.85
CA GLY A 17 -4.70 9.07 0.31
C GLY A 17 -5.30 9.35 -1.07
N CYS A 18 -4.69 10.24 -1.87
CA CYS A 18 -5.22 10.68 -3.16
C CYS A 18 -4.67 9.90 -4.38
N LEU A 19 -3.79 8.93 -4.16
CA LEU A 19 -3.19 8.13 -5.23
C LEU A 19 -4.01 6.88 -5.56
N ASN A 20 -4.00 6.49 -6.84
CA ASN A 20 -4.56 5.21 -7.26
C ASN A 20 -3.86 4.02 -6.58
N LEU A 21 -4.55 2.88 -6.55
CA LEU A 21 -4.09 1.69 -5.83
C LEU A 21 -2.70 1.22 -6.30
N ALA A 22 -2.40 1.28 -7.60
CA ALA A 22 -1.11 0.86 -8.14
C ALA A 22 0.04 1.71 -7.58
N MET A 23 -0.11 3.03 -7.56
CA MET A 23 0.90 3.97 -7.03
C MET A 23 1.01 3.89 -5.52
N THR A 24 -0.13 3.79 -4.82
CA THR A 24 -0.19 3.59 -3.37
C THR A 24 0.60 2.35 -2.95
N THR A 25 0.38 1.21 -3.61
CA THR A 25 1.16 -0.02 -3.36
C THR A 25 2.65 0.20 -3.55
N ALA A 26 3.07 0.84 -4.65
CA ALA A 26 4.48 1.04 -4.97
C ALA A 26 5.18 1.94 -3.94
N LEU A 27 4.54 3.03 -3.51
CA LEU A 27 5.09 3.94 -2.50
C LEU A 27 5.11 3.30 -1.12
N SER A 28 4.06 2.58 -0.72
CA SER A 28 4.05 1.85 0.54
C SER A 28 5.18 0.81 0.59
N ALA A 29 5.38 0.05 -0.50
CA ALA A 29 6.49 -0.89 -0.62
C ALA A 29 7.87 -0.20 -0.53
N HIS A 30 8.02 0.98 -1.12
CA HIS A 30 9.26 1.76 -1.02
C HIS A 30 9.50 2.27 0.40
N CYS A 31 8.49 2.83 1.06
CA CYS A 31 8.60 3.34 2.43
C CYS A 31 8.89 2.22 3.45
N GLU A 32 8.44 0.99 3.21
CA GLU A 32 8.85 -0.17 4.03
C GLU A 32 10.35 -0.51 3.89
N LEU A 33 10.94 -0.26 2.72
CA LEU A 33 12.34 -0.58 2.43
C LEU A 33 13.29 0.60 2.64
N CYS A 34 12.78 1.82 2.75
CA CYS A 34 13.55 3.06 2.81
C CYS A 34 13.18 3.90 4.03
N SER A 35 14.06 3.93 5.04
CA SER A 35 13.86 4.72 6.26
C SER A 35 13.71 6.22 6.01
N ILE A 36 14.40 6.77 5.00
CA ILE A 36 14.31 8.20 4.64
C ILE A 36 12.89 8.55 4.17
N CYS A 37 12.32 7.74 3.28
CA CYS A 37 10.98 7.96 2.76
C CYS A 37 9.90 7.65 3.81
N GLN A 38 10.15 6.69 4.70
CA GLN A 38 9.29 6.40 5.84
C GLN A 38 9.19 7.59 6.80
N GLU A 39 10.31 8.20 7.13
CA GLU A 39 10.36 9.38 8.01
C GLU A 39 9.62 10.57 7.38
N LYS A 40 9.91 10.87 6.10
CA LYS A 40 9.20 11.91 5.34
C LYS A 40 7.69 11.70 5.34
N LEU A 41 7.24 10.48 5.01
CA LEU A 41 5.82 10.14 4.98
C LEU A 41 5.18 10.33 6.36
N THR A 42 5.86 9.91 7.42
CA THR A 42 5.37 10.06 8.81
C THR A 42 5.18 11.54 9.17
N THR A 43 6.16 12.40 8.85
CA THR A 43 6.07 13.85 9.06
C THR A 43 4.92 14.47 8.28
N MET A 44 4.79 14.15 6.99
CA MET A 44 3.70 14.66 6.14
C MET A 44 2.33 14.23 6.67
N THR A 45 2.17 12.96 7.04
CA THR A 45 0.92 12.44 7.63
C THR A 45 0.59 13.16 8.94
N GLN A 46 1.57 13.42 9.79
CA GLN A 46 1.34 14.14 11.04
C GLN A 46 0.90 15.59 10.80
N GLN A 47 1.53 16.28 9.84
CA GLN A 47 1.15 17.65 9.45
C GLN A 47 -0.27 17.69 8.91
N HIS A 48 -0.62 16.76 8.02
CA HIS A 48 -1.98 16.66 7.48
C HIS A 48 -3.02 16.32 8.55
N ALA A 49 -2.72 15.38 9.45
CA ALA A 49 -3.60 15.04 10.56
C ALA A 49 -3.82 16.24 11.49
N HIS A 50 -2.79 17.04 11.76
CA HIS A 50 -2.92 18.26 12.56
C HIS A 50 -3.90 19.24 11.90
N ILE A 51 -3.76 19.50 10.61
CA ILE A 51 -4.66 20.41 9.87
C ILE A 51 -6.09 19.87 9.88
N ALA A 52 -6.28 18.60 9.50
CA ALA A 52 -7.61 17.99 9.38
C ALA A 52 -8.35 17.82 10.71
N LEU A 53 -7.63 17.64 11.83
CA LEU A 53 -8.26 17.41 13.13
C LEU A 53 -8.41 18.67 13.99
N ILE A 54 -7.59 19.70 13.77
CA ILE A 54 -7.56 20.90 14.63
C ILE A 54 -8.11 22.13 13.90
N GLU A 55 -7.85 22.29 12.60
CA GLU A 55 -8.28 23.47 11.85
C GLU A 55 -9.68 23.32 11.24
N GLU A 56 -10.15 22.08 11.00
CA GLU A 56 -11.49 21.75 10.48
C GLU A 56 -12.58 21.59 11.57
N ASP A 57 -12.32 22.05 12.80
CA ASP A 57 -13.27 22.02 13.95
C ASP A 57 -14.58 22.82 13.66
N ALA A 58 -14.58 23.68 12.65
CA ALA A 58 -15.78 24.40 12.21
C ALA A 58 -16.84 23.52 11.50
N ALA A 59 -16.48 22.31 11.05
CA ALA A 59 -17.41 21.35 10.45
C ALA A 59 -17.84 20.23 11.41
N ALA A 60 -17.21 20.12 12.59
CA ALA A 60 -17.55 19.12 13.61
C ALA A 60 -18.95 19.33 14.21
N ASP A 61 -19.45 20.57 14.20
CA ASP A 61 -20.76 20.96 14.77
C ASP A 61 -21.95 20.33 14.01
N GLU A 62 -21.80 19.98 12.72
CA GLU A 62 -22.83 19.25 11.97
C GLU A 62 -22.75 17.72 12.17
N LEU A 63 -21.56 17.17 12.45
CA LEU A 63 -21.35 15.72 12.54
C LEU A 63 -21.85 15.12 13.87
N GLU A 64 -21.78 15.87 14.97
CA GLU A 64 -22.24 15.43 16.30
C GLU A 64 -23.72 15.06 16.36
N THR A 65 -24.56 15.55 15.44
CA THR A 65 -26.00 15.30 15.47
C THR A 65 -26.46 14.02 14.78
N SER A 66 -25.57 13.27 14.11
CA SER A 66 -25.98 12.16 13.22
C SER A 66 -25.36 10.79 13.54
N ILE A 67 -24.33 10.71 14.38
CA ILE A 67 -23.63 9.45 14.69
C ILE A 67 -24.08 8.94 16.06
N ASP A 68 -24.81 7.82 16.08
CA ASP A 68 -25.16 7.11 17.31
C ASP A 68 -23.94 6.33 17.84
N LEU A 69 -23.19 6.97 18.74
CA LEU A 69 -22.00 6.39 19.36
C LEU A 69 -22.34 5.17 20.23
N ASP A 70 -23.55 5.10 20.79
CA ASP A 70 -24.00 3.97 21.58
C ASP A 70 -24.25 2.75 20.70
N ASP A 71 -24.85 2.92 19.53
CA ASP A 71 -25.03 1.83 18.55
C ASP A 71 -23.70 1.33 17.99
N MET A 72 -22.75 2.24 17.71
CA MET A 72 -21.39 1.87 17.32
C MET A 72 -20.69 1.06 18.42
N LEU A 73 -20.79 1.51 19.68
CA LEU A 73 -20.21 0.80 20.82
C LEU A 73 -20.85 -0.58 21.03
N ASN A 74 -22.18 -0.66 20.95
CA ASN A 74 -22.91 -1.92 21.06
C ASN A 74 -22.51 -2.88 19.95
N SER A 75 -22.37 -2.38 18.71
CA SER A 75 -21.88 -3.17 17.58
C SER A 75 -20.49 -3.75 17.86
N ILE A 76 -19.56 -2.95 18.39
CA ILE A 76 -18.22 -3.40 18.78
C ILE A 76 -18.28 -4.46 19.89
N MET A 77 -19.11 -4.25 20.91
CA MET A 77 -19.23 -5.16 22.07
C MET A 77 -19.92 -6.50 21.72
N LEU A 78 -20.80 -6.48 20.71
CA LEU A 78 -21.47 -7.67 20.17
C LEU A 78 -20.61 -8.45 19.17
N LEU A 79 -19.49 -7.86 18.70
CA LEU A 79 -18.51 -8.63 17.91
C LEU A 79 -18.00 -9.78 18.77
N THR A 80 -18.34 -11.00 18.37
CA THR A 80 -17.65 -12.18 18.91
C THR A 80 -16.16 -12.00 18.62
N PRO A 81 -15.27 -12.26 19.60
CA PRO A 81 -13.83 -12.22 19.36
C PRO A 81 -13.54 -13.22 18.26
N SER A 82 -13.32 -12.69 17.06
CA SER A 82 -13.03 -13.51 15.91
C SER A 82 -11.78 -14.30 16.29
N SER A 83 -11.85 -15.62 16.19
CA SER A 83 -10.67 -16.46 16.06
C SER A 83 -10.03 -16.22 14.69
N ALA A 84 -9.93 -14.95 14.27
CA ALA A 84 -9.15 -14.46 13.17
C ALA A 84 -7.73 -14.95 13.46
N SER A 85 -7.45 -16.15 12.97
CA SER A 85 -6.17 -16.83 12.98
C SER A 85 -5.16 -15.76 12.68
N LYS A 86 -4.44 -15.32 13.74
CA LYS A 86 -3.54 -14.15 13.76
C LYS A 86 -3.11 -13.85 12.34
N ARG A 87 -3.79 -12.92 11.62
CA ARG A 87 -3.77 -12.84 10.13
C ARG A 87 -2.43 -13.38 9.66
N GLN A 88 -2.39 -14.68 9.30
CA GLN A 88 -1.09 -15.35 9.19
C GLN A 88 -0.32 -14.48 8.23
N SER A 89 0.76 -13.87 8.72
CA SER A 89 1.59 -12.99 7.92
C SER A 89 2.22 -13.94 6.93
N LYS A 90 1.51 -14.25 5.85
CA LYS A 90 2.05 -14.92 4.69
C LYS A 90 3.16 -13.97 4.29
N SER A 91 4.39 -14.34 4.61
CA SER A 91 5.55 -13.71 4.00
C SER A 91 5.25 -13.75 2.51
N ALA A 92 5.21 -12.57 1.86
CA ALA A 92 4.94 -12.48 0.45
C ALA A 92 6.19 -12.94 -0.29
N ILE A 93 6.39 -14.25 -0.27
CA ILE A 93 7.47 -14.88 -0.98
C ILE A 93 6.92 -15.28 -2.35
N VAL A 94 7.62 -14.87 -3.41
CA VAL A 94 7.30 -15.27 -4.77
C VAL A 94 8.47 -16.05 -5.35
N THR A 95 8.15 -17.13 -6.06
CA THR A 95 9.15 -17.95 -6.75
C THR A 95 8.98 -17.79 -8.26
N VAL A 96 10.08 -17.49 -8.96
CA VAL A 96 10.12 -17.36 -10.42
C VAL A 96 11.44 -17.89 -10.94
N LYS A 97 11.40 -18.82 -11.91
CA LYS A 97 12.60 -19.43 -12.51
C LYS A 97 13.64 -19.90 -11.47
N GLY A 98 13.19 -20.56 -10.41
CA GLY A 98 14.06 -21.08 -9.34
C GLY A 98 14.61 -20.02 -8.37
N HIS A 99 14.26 -18.74 -8.53
CA HIS A 99 14.62 -17.67 -7.60
C HIS A 99 13.46 -17.38 -6.66
N GLU A 100 13.78 -17.17 -5.39
CA GLU A 100 12.84 -16.83 -4.33
C GLU A 100 13.06 -15.37 -3.90
N TYR A 101 12.01 -14.56 -3.96
CA TYR A 101 12.05 -13.15 -3.58
C TYR A 101 11.14 -12.90 -2.38
N GLN A 102 11.67 -12.22 -1.36
CA GLN A 102 10.85 -11.66 -0.29
C GLN A 102 10.33 -10.29 -0.71
N LEU A 103 9.01 -10.11 -0.65
CA LEU A 103 8.36 -8.85 -1.00
C LEU A 103 7.91 -8.07 0.24
N PRO A 104 7.86 -6.73 0.13
CA PRO A 104 7.21 -5.86 1.10
C PRO A 104 5.78 -6.27 1.44
N ASN A 105 5.36 -5.91 2.65
CA ASN A 105 4.03 -6.23 3.18
C ASN A 105 2.92 -5.56 2.36
N ALA A 106 3.18 -4.35 1.86
CA ALA A 106 2.31 -3.63 0.94
C ALA A 106 1.84 -4.47 -0.26
N LEU A 107 2.65 -5.42 -0.73
CA LEU A 107 2.32 -6.27 -1.89
C LEU A 107 1.54 -7.53 -1.51
N ARG A 108 1.47 -7.91 -0.23
CA ARG A 108 0.96 -9.23 0.23
C ARG A 108 -0.43 -9.55 -0.27
N GLN A 109 -1.33 -8.57 -0.27
CA GLN A 109 -2.73 -8.81 -0.63
C GLN A 109 -2.95 -8.88 -2.14
N GLN A 110 -2.00 -8.40 -2.95
CA GLN A 110 -2.15 -8.28 -4.40
C GLN A 110 -1.45 -9.40 -5.18
N ILE A 111 -0.77 -10.33 -4.49
CA ILE A 111 -0.05 -11.45 -5.10
C ILE A 111 -1.02 -12.63 -5.28
N SER A 112 -1.76 -12.61 -6.38
CA SER A 112 -2.68 -13.68 -6.79
C SER A 112 -2.42 -14.17 -8.23
N GLY A 113 -1.50 -13.53 -8.96
CA GLY A 113 -1.28 -13.76 -10.38
C GLY A 113 -0.40 -14.98 -10.71
N THR A 114 -0.39 -15.33 -12.00
CA THR A 114 0.56 -16.28 -12.59
C THR A 114 1.72 -15.55 -13.26
N TRP A 115 2.91 -16.16 -13.22
CA TRP A 115 4.05 -15.68 -13.99
C TRP A 115 3.87 -16.03 -15.47
N ASN A 116 3.99 -15.02 -16.33
CA ASN A 116 4.01 -15.19 -17.78
C ASN A 116 5.31 -14.56 -18.31
N GLY A 117 6.09 -15.31 -19.07
CA GLY A 117 7.39 -14.85 -19.53
C GLY A 117 7.76 -15.36 -20.91
N LEU A 118 8.56 -14.57 -21.62
CA LEU A 118 9.19 -14.93 -22.89
C LEU A 118 10.69 -14.65 -22.77
N GLY A 119 11.52 -15.66 -23.01
CA GLY A 119 12.98 -15.53 -22.89
C GLY A 119 13.41 -15.11 -21.49
N LYS A 120 14.14 -13.99 -21.39
CA LYS A 120 14.78 -13.49 -20.16
C LYS A 120 13.85 -12.66 -19.25
N ILE A 121 12.62 -12.40 -19.66
CA ILE A 121 11.67 -11.59 -18.90
C ILE A 121 10.49 -12.45 -18.47
N SER A 122 10.09 -12.31 -17.21
CA SER A 122 8.86 -12.88 -16.67
C SER A 122 8.08 -11.79 -15.93
N ARG A 123 6.77 -11.77 -16.13
CA ARG A 123 5.85 -10.76 -15.59
C ARG A 123 4.72 -11.44 -14.85
N MET A 124 4.41 -10.94 -13.66
CA MET A 124 3.19 -11.25 -12.94
C MET A 124 2.36 -9.97 -12.82
N ARG A 125 1.10 -10.00 -13.23
CA ARG A 125 0.19 -8.86 -13.06
C ARG A 125 -0.38 -8.87 -11.64
N LEU A 126 -0.49 -7.69 -11.07
CA LEU A 126 -1.19 -7.47 -9.80
C LEU A 126 -2.60 -6.97 -10.12
N GLU A 127 -3.57 -7.36 -9.31
CA GLU A 127 -4.94 -6.87 -9.41
C GLU A 127 -5.00 -5.45 -8.84
N THR A 128 -5.35 -4.50 -9.72
CA THR A 128 -5.58 -3.10 -9.36
C THR A 128 -7.03 -2.76 -9.71
N ASP A 129 -7.77 -2.22 -8.75
CA ASP A 129 -9.22 -1.98 -8.84
C ASP A 129 -9.57 -0.88 -9.87
N SER A 130 -8.71 0.15 -9.96
CA SER A 130 -8.87 1.24 -10.94
C SER A 130 -8.04 0.98 -12.19
N GLY A 131 -8.70 0.82 -13.35
CA GLY A 131 -8.05 0.61 -14.65
C GLY A 131 -7.14 1.75 -15.14
N GLU A 132 -6.98 2.82 -14.35
CA GLU A 132 -6.13 3.99 -14.62
C GLU A 132 -4.63 3.67 -14.54
N ALA A 133 -4.24 2.74 -13.66
CA ALA A 133 -2.86 2.35 -13.48
C ALA A 133 -2.75 0.85 -13.26
N ARG A 134 -1.70 0.27 -13.85
CA ARG A 134 -1.45 -1.17 -13.81
C ARG A 134 -0.20 -1.43 -12.99
N ALA A 135 -0.26 -2.37 -12.07
CA ALA A 135 0.90 -2.84 -11.34
C ALA A 135 1.31 -4.24 -11.80
N SER A 136 2.62 -4.50 -11.85
CA SER A 136 3.16 -5.82 -12.18
C SER A 136 4.52 -6.04 -11.54
N LEU A 137 4.78 -7.28 -11.13
CA LEU A 137 6.12 -7.72 -10.77
C LEU A 137 6.85 -8.16 -12.04
N LEU A 138 8.09 -7.72 -12.20
CA LEU A 138 8.96 -8.08 -13.31
C LEU A 138 10.19 -8.81 -12.76
N HIS A 139 10.49 -9.96 -13.35
CA HIS A 139 11.74 -10.67 -13.18
C HIS A 139 12.51 -10.60 -14.50
N ILE A 140 13.73 -10.09 -14.45
CA ILE A 140 14.59 -9.85 -15.60
C ILE A 140 15.94 -10.52 -15.34
N GLU A 141 16.30 -11.51 -16.14
CA GLU A 141 17.60 -12.19 -16.05
C GLU A 141 18.73 -11.31 -16.62
N ALA A 142 19.97 -11.64 -16.29
CA ALA A 142 21.15 -10.92 -16.78
C ALA A 142 21.17 -10.79 -18.32
N GLY A 143 21.29 -9.55 -18.80
CA GLY A 143 21.23 -9.23 -20.23
C GLY A 143 19.86 -9.47 -20.86
N GLY A 144 18.78 -9.41 -20.08
CA GLY A 144 17.42 -9.26 -20.58
C GLY A 144 17.07 -7.78 -20.76
N GLU A 145 16.42 -7.44 -21.87
CA GLU A 145 16.00 -6.08 -22.20
C GLU A 145 14.48 -6.01 -22.31
N ILE A 146 13.88 -4.98 -21.74
CA ILE A 146 12.44 -4.73 -21.85
C ILE A 146 12.18 -4.22 -23.27
N PRO A 147 11.35 -4.90 -24.08
CA PRO A 147 10.97 -4.42 -25.40
C PRO A 147 10.24 -3.08 -25.29
N GLU A 148 10.54 -2.15 -26.21
CA GLU A 148 9.78 -0.89 -26.36
C GLU A 148 8.31 -1.12 -26.76
#